data_AF-G8R7X6-F1
#
_entry.id   AF-G8R7X6-F1
#
_cell.length_a   1.000
_cell.length_b   1.000
_cell.length_c   1.000
_cell.angle_alpha   90.00
_cell.angle_beta   90.00
_cell.angle_gamma   90.00
#
_symmetry.space_group_name_H-M   'P 1'
#
loop_
_entity.id
_entity.type
_entity.pdbx_description
1 polymer ?
#
loop_
_entity_poly.entity_id
_entity_poly.type
_entity_poly.pdbx_seq_one_letter_code
_entity_poly.pdbx_strand_id
1 'polypeptide(L)'
;MCGLDFILKQKEMNLTTAIKLTLGIVVAILLFHLSILFKVVPYEITWGGRLTNDFEMYVFETVSVLVNLFLLTLLMIKGKYWNAFMPLRIVNILLWAFGALFALNTVGNVLAKTSFEKTFAIITLALSFLICYIQIKTGKHHLETKS
;
A
#
# COMPACT_ATOMS: atom_id res chain seq x y z
N MET A 1 -17.87 32.06 13.08
CA MET A 1 -17.84 30.93 12.12
C MET A 1 -16.73 31.15 11.09
N CYS A 2 -15.46 31.24 11.50
CA CYS A 2 -14.32 31.57 10.60
C CYS A 2 -13.12 30.59 10.73
N GLY A 3 -13.09 29.75 11.77
CA GLY A 3 -12.05 28.73 11.96
C GLY A 3 -12.38 27.35 11.40
N LEU A 4 -13.67 27.01 11.25
CA LEU A 4 -14.09 25.67 10.82
C LEU A 4 -13.88 25.48 9.31
N ASP A 5 -14.11 26.52 8.51
CA ASP A 5 -13.86 26.49 7.06
C ASP A 5 -12.37 26.44 6.70
N PHE A 6 -11.49 26.93 7.59
CA PHE A 6 -10.04 26.84 7.42
C PHE A 6 -9.51 25.42 7.67
N ILE A 7 -10.11 24.69 8.62
CA ILE A 7 -9.80 23.26 8.84
C ILE A 7 -10.39 22.39 7.71
N LEU A 8 -11.53 22.80 7.13
CA LEU A 8 -12.18 22.08 6.03
C LEU A 8 -11.60 22.37 4.64
N LYS A 9 -10.81 23.44 4.48
CA LYS A 9 -10.05 23.70 3.26
C LYS A 9 -8.70 22.98 3.26
N GLN A 10 -8.71 21.68 3.57
CA GLN A 10 -7.61 20.80 3.22
C GLN A 10 -7.47 20.85 1.70
N LYS A 11 -6.35 21.38 1.22
CA LYS A 11 -5.97 21.35 -0.19
C LYS A 11 -6.05 19.90 -0.65
N GLU A 12 -7.10 19.57 -1.39
CA GLU A 12 -7.33 18.18 -1.78
C GLU A 12 -6.08 17.66 -2.49
N MET A 13 -5.61 16.49 -2.05
CA MET A 13 -4.46 15.87 -2.69
C MET A 13 -4.79 15.59 -4.16
N ASN A 14 -3.89 15.97 -5.06
CA ASN A 14 -4.05 15.63 -6.46
C ASN A 14 -3.95 14.11 -6.62
N LEU A 15 -4.80 13.52 -7.46
CA LEU A 15 -4.83 12.07 -7.69
C LEU A 15 -3.45 11.53 -8.14
N THR A 16 -2.78 12.28 -9.03
CA THR A 16 -1.42 11.97 -9.49
C THR A 16 -0.41 11.98 -8.34
N THR A 17 -0.53 12.92 -7.40
CA THR A 17 0.33 12.98 -6.22
C THR A 17 0.09 11.80 -5.30
N ALA A 18 -1.18 11.43 -5.06
CA ALA A 18 -1.53 10.25 -4.26
C ALA A 18 -0.92 8.97 -4.87
N ILE A 19 -1.07 8.76 -6.18
CA ILE A 19 -0.49 7.60 -6.87
C ILE A 19 1.03 7.59 -6.75
N LYS A 20 1.71 8.72 -6.98
CA LYS A 20 3.17 8.82 -6.84
C LYS A 20 3.64 8.52 -5.41
N LEU A 21 2.91 9.02 -4.40
CA LEU A 21 3.22 8.76 -3.00
C LEU A 21 3.06 7.27 -2.67
N THR A 22 1.96 6.65 -3.09
CA THR A 22 1.74 5.21 -2.89
C THR A 22 2.82 4.38 -3.59
N LEU A 23 3.20 4.72 -4.83
CA LEU A 23 4.29 4.06 -5.55
C LEU A 23 5.62 4.16 -4.78
N GLY A 24 5.96 5.35 -4.26
CA GLY A 24 7.17 5.55 -3.47
C GLY A 24 7.21 4.68 -2.20
N ILE A 25 6.09 4.60 -1.48
CA ILE A 25 5.98 3.74 -0.28
C ILE A 25 6.12 2.26 -0.66
N VAL A 26 5.46 1.81 -1.73
CA VAL A 26 5.55 0.41 -2.19
C VAL A 26 6.97 0.04 -2.61
N VAL A 27 7.70 0.94 -3.29
CA VAL A 27 9.12 0.71 -3.62
C VAL A 27 9.97 0.63 -2.36
N ALA A 28 9.76 1.50 -1.37
CA ALA A 28 10.49 1.44 -0.11
C ALA A 28 10.25 0.11 0.64
N ILE A 29 9.01 -0.38 0.64
CA ILE A 29 8.65 -1.69 1.21
C ILE A 29 9.31 -2.84 0.45
N LEU A 30 9.36 -2.78 -0.89
CA LEU A 30 10.08 -3.78 -1.69
C LEU A 30 11.57 -3.83 -1.33
N LEU A 31 12.23 -2.67 -1.19
CA LEU A 31 13.63 -2.60 -0.77
C LEU A 31 13.83 -3.17 0.64
N PHE A 32 12.87 -2.95 1.55
CA PHE A 32 12.91 -3.53 2.88
C PHE A 32 12.85 -5.07 2.84
N HIS A 33 11.90 -5.66 2.11
CA HIS A 33 11.81 -7.11 1.95
C HIS A 33 13.06 -7.71 1.27
N LEU A 34 13.60 -7.04 0.26
CA LEU A 34 14.88 -7.45 -0.35
C LEU A 34 16.03 -7.42 0.67
N SER A 35 16.07 -6.43 1.56
CA SER A 35 17.09 -6.33 2.61
C SER A 35 17.02 -7.50 3.59
N ILE A 36 15.82 -8.03 3.89
CA ILE A 36 15.63 -9.22 4.71
C ILE A 36 16.08 -10.48 3.94
N LEU A 37 15.73 -10.61 2.66
CA LEU A 37 16.18 -11.72 1.82
C LEU A 37 17.71 -11.82 1.71
N PHE A 38 18.39 -10.67 1.68
CA PHE A 38 19.85 -10.59 1.70
C PHE A 38 20.45 -10.68 3.11
N LYS A 39 19.63 -10.92 4.15
CA LYS A 39 20.02 -11.00 5.56
C LYS A 39 20.77 -9.76 6.08
N VAL A 40 20.57 -8.61 5.42
CA VAL A 40 21.05 -7.31 5.91
C VAL A 40 20.23 -6.88 7.13
N VAL A 41 18.95 -7.23 7.13
CA VAL A 41 18.01 -7.03 8.24
C VAL A 41 17.62 -8.39 8.83
N PRO A 42 17.64 -8.56 10.16
CA PRO A 42 17.19 -9.79 10.82
C PRO A 42 15.72 -10.06 10.54
N TYR A 43 15.35 -11.29 10.20
CA TYR A 43 13.96 -11.64 9.85
C TYR A 43 13.06 -11.80 11.09
N GLU A 44 13.64 -11.96 12.27
CA GLU A 44 12.95 -12.18 13.54
C GLU A 44 12.11 -10.96 13.98
N ILE A 45 12.40 -9.78 13.41
CA ILE A 45 11.64 -8.54 13.67
C ILE A 45 10.38 -8.42 12.79
N THR A 46 10.10 -9.42 11.95
CA THR A 46 8.96 -9.44 11.02
C THR A 46 8.03 -10.61 11.33
N TRP A 47 6.82 -10.57 10.76
CA TRP A 47 5.82 -11.66 10.86
C TRP A 47 5.45 -12.08 12.30
N GLY A 48 5.45 -11.13 13.22
CA GLY A 48 5.16 -11.32 14.64
C GLY A 48 6.23 -12.11 15.38
N GLY A 49 7.44 -12.21 14.82
CA GLY A 49 8.52 -13.08 15.32
C GLY A 49 8.21 -14.57 15.18
N ARG A 50 7.34 -14.95 14.22
CA ARG A 50 6.93 -16.34 14.00
C ARG A 50 7.85 -17.13 13.09
N LEU A 51 8.75 -16.45 12.37
CA LEU A 51 9.72 -17.10 11.49
C LEU A 51 10.78 -17.80 12.33
N THR A 52 10.87 -19.13 12.18
CA THR A 52 11.77 -19.95 13.01
C THR A 52 13.03 -20.38 12.28
N ASN A 53 13.03 -20.34 10.95
CA ASN A 53 14.12 -20.82 10.12
C ASN A 53 14.23 -20.04 8.80
N ASP A 54 15.38 -20.17 8.15
CA ASP A 54 15.68 -19.52 6.87
C ASP A 54 14.69 -19.90 5.76
N PHE A 55 14.20 -21.14 5.73
CA PHE A 55 13.28 -21.57 4.69
C PHE A 55 11.94 -20.83 4.78
N GLU A 56 11.38 -20.72 5.98
CA GLU A 56 10.18 -19.91 6.23
C GLU A 56 10.42 -18.46 5.82
N MET A 57 11.53 -17.86 6.24
CA MET A 57 11.90 -16.50 5.82
C MET A 57 11.87 -16.35 4.30
N TYR A 58 12.55 -17.22 3.55
CA TYR A 58 12.57 -17.13 2.09
C TYR A 58 11.18 -17.23 1.48
N VAL A 59 10.31 -18.12 1.96
CA VAL A 59 8.94 -18.27 1.46
C VAL A 59 8.12 -17.00 1.75
N PHE A 60 8.08 -16.55 3.00
CA PHE A 60 7.26 -15.40 3.40
C PHE A 60 7.74 -14.10 2.75
N GLU A 61 9.05 -13.87 2.70
CA GLU A 61 9.61 -12.68 2.06
C GLU A 61 9.46 -12.70 0.54
N THR A 62 9.60 -13.86 -0.11
CA THR A 62 9.33 -13.98 -1.56
C THR A 62 7.86 -13.68 -1.86
N VAL A 63 6.92 -14.20 -1.06
CA VAL A 63 5.49 -13.88 -1.22
C VAL A 63 5.25 -12.38 -1.04
N SER A 64 5.86 -11.75 -0.02
CA SER A 64 5.77 -10.30 0.19
C SER A 64 6.29 -9.49 -1.01
N VAL A 65 7.44 -9.88 -1.56
CA VAL A 65 8.01 -9.23 -2.75
C VAL A 65 7.08 -9.38 -3.95
N LEU A 66 6.57 -10.59 -4.23
CA LEU A 66 5.66 -10.84 -5.35
C LEU A 66 4.36 -10.06 -5.24
N VAL A 67 3.75 -10.05 -4.04
CA VAL A 67 2.50 -9.33 -3.78
C VAL A 67 2.70 -7.81 -3.94
N ASN A 68 3.81 -7.25 -3.46
CA ASN A 68 4.11 -5.83 -3.61
C ASN A 68 4.49 -5.45 -5.04
N LEU A 69 5.21 -6.32 -5.78
CA LEU A 69 5.45 -6.13 -7.21
C LEU A 69 4.14 -6.13 -7.99
N PHE A 70 3.22 -7.04 -7.66
CA PHE A 70 1.91 -7.06 -8.29
C PHE A 70 1.14 -5.75 -8.02
N LEU A 71 1.09 -5.29 -6.77
CA LEU A 71 0.52 -3.99 -6.42
C LEU A 71 1.16 -2.84 -7.20
N LEU A 72 2.49 -2.83 -7.32
CA LEU A 72 3.24 -1.82 -8.06
C LEU A 72 2.77 -1.76 -9.52
N THR A 73 2.61 -2.91 -10.18
CA THR A 73 2.09 -2.97 -11.56
C THR A 73 0.68 -2.41 -11.68
N LEU A 74 -0.21 -2.76 -10.74
CA LEU A 74 -1.59 -2.24 -10.72
C LEU A 74 -1.62 -0.72 -10.55
N LEU A 75 -0.78 -0.17 -9.67
CA LEU A 75 -0.66 1.28 -9.48
C LEU A 75 -0.07 1.98 -10.71
N MET A 76 0.90 1.36 -11.39
CA MET A 76 1.46 1.91 -12.63
C MET A 76 0.42 1.99 -13.76
N ILE A 77 -0.41 0.95 -13.91
CA ILE A 77 -1.52 0.94 -14.87
C ILE A 77 -2.55 2.02 -14.49
N LYS A 78 -2.91 2.10 -13.20
CA LYS A 78 -3.84 3.11 -12.68
C LYS A 78 -3.34 4.54 -12.90
N GLY A 79 -2.03 4.75 -12.77
CA GLY A 79 -1.34 6.01 -13.04
C GLY A 79 -1.08 6.31 -14.52
N LYS A 80 -1.49 5.42 -15.44
CA LYS A 80 -1.23 5.51 -16.89
C LYS A 80 0.26 5.59 -17.26
N TYR A 81 1.14 5.04 -16.43
CA TYR A 81 2.58 4.94 -16.72
C TYR A 81 2.89 3.79 -17.69
N TRP A 82 2.04 2.76 -17.73
CA TRP A 82 2.10 1.65 -18.68
C TRP A 82 0.76 1.52 -19.41
N ASN A 83 0.79 1.12 -20.66
CA ASN A 83 -0.38 0.61 -21.38
C ASN A 83 -1.06 -0.52 -20.58
N ALA A 84 -2.36 -0.34 -20.34
CA ALA A 84 -3.15 -1.31 -19.62
C ALA A 84 -3.31 -2.60 -20.44
N PHE A 85 -2.74 -3.71 -19.95
CA PHE A 85 -2.97 -5.03 -20.53
C PHE A 85 -4.28 -5.67 -20.04
N MET A 86 -4.94 -5.07 -19.05
CA MET A 86 -6.21 -5.52 -18.49
C MET A 86 -7.19 -4.35 -18.30
N PRO A 87 -8.51 -4.60 -18.26
CA PRO A 87 -9.50 -3.56 -18.05
C PRO A 87 -9.30 -2.82 -16.72
N LEU A 88 -9.41 -1.48 -16.74
CA LEU A 88 -9.32 -0.64 -15.53
C LEU A 88 -10.32 -1.02 -14.43
N ARG A 89 -11.45 -1.64 -14.80
CA ARG A 89 -12.43 -2.16 -13.82
C ARG A 89 -11.82 -3.26 -12.95
N ILE A 90 -11.04 -4.17 -13.54
CA ILE A 90 -10.37 -5.26 -12.81
C ILE A 90 -9.28 -4.66 -11.91
N VAL A 91 -8.48 -3.74 -12.44
CA VAL A 91 -7.46 -3.01 -11.65
C VAL A 91 -8.07 -2.36 -10.42
N ASN A 92 -9.25 -1.75 -10.54
CA ASN A 92 -9.94 -1.11 -9.41
C ASN A 92 -10.40 -2.11 -8.35
N ILE A 93 -10.95 -3.25 -8.77
CA ILE A 93 -11.38 -4.32 -7.84
C ILE A 93 -10.16 -4.86 -7.08
N LEU A 94 -9.07 -5.15 -7.81
CA LEU A 94 -7.84 -5.66 -7.19
C LEU A 94 -7.23 -4.64 -6.22
N LEU A 95 -7.18 -3.35 -6.59
CA LEU A 95 -6.70 -2.31 -5.69
C LEU A 95 -7.59 -2.18 -4.43
N TRP A 96 -8.91 -2.33 -4.53
CA TRP A 96 -9.78 -2.42 -3.34
C TRP A 96 -9.43 -3.61 -2.45
N ALA A 97 -9.17 -4.78 -3.04
CA ALA A 97 -8.72 -5.95 -2.31
C ALA A 97 -7.38 -5.70 -1.60
N PHE A 98 -6.44 -5.01 -2.24
CA PHE A 98 -5.19 -4.57 -1.61
C PHE A 98 -5.42 -3.59 -0.47
N GLY A 99 -6.35 -2.64 -0.61
CA GLY A 99 -6.74 -1.75 0.48
C GLY A 99 -7.22 -2.53 1.71
N ALA A 100 -8.10 -3.51 1.51
CA ALA A 100 -8.56 -4.40 2.58
C ALA A 100 -7.42 -5.25 3.17
N LEU A 101 -6.52 -5.77 2.33
CA LEU A 101 -5.35 -6.53 2.77
C LEU A 101 -4.45 -5.69 3.66
N PHE A 102 -4.16 -4.44 3.31
CA PHE A 102 -3.34 -3.55 4.16
C PHE A 102 -4.06 -3.10 5.44
N ALA A 103 -5.39 -2.96 5.40
CA ALA A 103 -6.17 -2.73 6.62
C ALA A 103 -6.04 -3.92 7.59
N LEU A 104 -6.16 -5.15 7.08
CA LEU A 104 -5.93 -6.37 7.88
C LEU A 104 -4.48 -6.46 8.37
N ASN A 105 -3.52 -6.11 7.53
CA ASN A 105 -2.10 -6.08 7.89
C ASN A 105 -1.83 -5.07 9.02
N THR A 106 -2.52 -3.92 9.00
CA THR A 106 -2.46 -2.93 10.08
C THR A 106 -2.94 -3.51 11.40
N VAL A 107 -4.04 -4.27 11.40
CA VAL A 107 -4.52 -4.96 12.60
C VAL A 107 -3.46 -5.95 13.11
N GLY A 108 -2.87 -6.75 12.22
CA GLY A 108 -1.78 -7.66 12.58
C GLY A 108 -0.58 -6.94 13.21
N ASN A 109 -0.16 -5.83 12.60
CA ASN A 109 0.99 -5.04 13.04
C ASN A 109 0.75 -4.27 14.35
N VAL A 110 -0.49 -3.83 14.63
CA VAL A 110 -0.85 -3.23 15.92
C VAL A 110 -0.82 -4.27 17.05
N LEU A 111 -1.26 -5.50 16.74
CA LEU A 111 -1.27 -6.62 17.70
C LEU A 111 0.12 -7.27 17.87
N ALA A 112 1.09 -6.89 17.06
CA ALA A 112 2.44 -7.45 17.12
C ALA A 112 3.14 -7.11 18.44
N LYS A 113 4.05 -8.00 18.87
CA LYS A 113 4.78 -7.86 20.12
C LYS A 113 5.90 -6.83 20.03
N THR A 114 6.51 -6.68 18.85
CA THR A 114 7.67 -5.81 18.67
C THR A 114 7.26 -4.36 18.41
N SER A 115 8.05 -3.40 18.91
CA SER A 115 7.82 -1.97 18.62
C SER A 115 8.04 -1.64 17.14
N PHE A 116 8.90 -2.39 16.47
CA PHE A 116 9.20 -2.21 15.05
C PHE A 116 7.96 -2.49 14.18
N GLU A 117 7.26 -3.59 14.42
CA GLU A 117 6.05 -3.94 13.67
C GLU A 117 4.91 -2.95 13.93
N LYS A 118 4.81 -2.40 15.14
CA LYS A 118 3.83 -1.34 15.43
C LYS A 118 4.08 -0.07 14.62
N THR A 119 5.34 0.28 14.33
CA THR A 119 5.64 1.37 13.39
C THR A 119 5.21 0.99 11.97
N PHE A 120 5.37 -0.27 11.58
CA PHE A 120 4.91 -0.78 10.28
C PHE A 120 3.38 -0.68 10.12
N ALA A 121 2.62 -0.75 11.22
CA ALA A 121 1.17 -0.52 11.21
C ALA A 121 0.79 0.87 10.67
N ILE A 122 1.59 1.90 10.98
CA ILE A 122 1.35 3.27 10.47
C ILE A 122 1.51 3.29 8.95
N ILE A 123 2.51 2.58 8.43
CA ILE A 123 2.80 2.49 6.99
C ILE A 123 1.67 1.74 6.28
N THR A 124 1.25 0.59 6.79
CA THR A 124 0.15 -0.19 6.19
C THR A 124 -1.19 0.54 6.27
N LEU A 125 -1.43 1.29 7.35
CA LEU A 125 -2.62 2.14 7.47
C LEU A 125 -2.62 3.26 6.43
N ALA A 126 -1.46 3.92 6.26
CA ALA A 126 -1.30 4.96 5.25
C ALA A 126 -1.53 4.42 3.83
N LEU A 127 -1.02 3.22 3.52
CA LEU A 127 -1.27 2.55 2.23
C LEU A 127 -2.75 2.24 2.03
N SER A 128 -3.40 1.65 3.03
CA SER A 128 -4.84 1.36 2.99
C SER A 128 -5.64 2.64 2.69
N PHE A 129 -5.36 3.72 3.43
CA PHE A 129 -6.03 5.00 3.25
C PHE A 129 -5.78 5.60 1.85
N LEU A 130 -4.52 5.64 1.40
CA LEU A 130 -4.16 6.19 0.09
C LEU A 130 -4.82 5.41 -1.06
N ILE A 131 -4.86 4.08 -0.97
CA ILE A 131 -5.50 3.24 -1.98
C ILE A 131 -7.01 3.52 -2.03
N CYS A 132 -7.67 3.58 -0.87
CA CYS A 132 -9.09 3.96 -0.78
C CYS A 132 -9.34 5.36 -1.37
N TYR A 133 -8.48 6.34 -1.04
CA TYR A 133 -8.56 7.69 -1.56
C TYR A 133 -8.46 7.73 -3.10
N ILE A 134 -7.48 7.02 -3.67
CA ILE A 134 -7.30 6.90 -5.13
C ILE A 134 -8.56 6.32 -5.78
N GLN A 135 -9.16 5.29 -5.18
CA GLN A 135 -10.37 4.67 -5.73
C GLN A 135 -11.57 5.62 -5.72
N ILE A 136 -11.85 6.24 -4.57
CA ILE A 136 -13.00 7.16 -4.42
C ILE A 136 -12.87 8.34 -5.39
N LYS A 137 -11.68 8.95 -5.46
CA LYS A 137 -11.46 10.13 -6.31
C LYS A 137 -11.49 9.80 -7.80
N THR A 138 -10.99 8.63 -8.20
CA THR A 138 -11.12 8.19 -9.60
C THR A 138 -12.58 7.94 -9.99
N GLY A 139 -13.39 7.41 -9.07
CA GLY A 139 -14.82 7.20 -9.31
C GLY A 139 -15.58 8.50 -9.59
N LYS A 140 -15.32 9.55 -8.80
CA LYS A 140 -15.93 10.87 -8.98
C LYS A 140 -15.59 11.51 -10.33
N HIS A 141 -14.31 11.49 -10.72
CA HIS A 141 -13.87 12.08 -12.00
C HIS A 141 -14.53 11.41 -13.22
N HIS A 142 -14.85 10.11 -13.15
CA HIS A 142 -15.49 9.42 -14.28
C HIS A 142 -16.98 9.80 -14.43
N LEU A 143 -17.63 10.20 -13.34
CA LEU A 143 -19.03 10.65 -13.33
C LEU A 143 -19.16 12.09 -13.85
N GLU A 144 -18.24 12.99 -13.46
CA GLU A 144 -18.24 14.39 -13.92
C GLU A 144 -17.95 14.51 -15.44
N THR A 145 -17.14 13.62 -16.01
CA THR A 145 -16.85 13.63 -17.46
C THR A 145 -17.95 13.02 -18.34
N LYS A 146 -18.99 12.42 -17.74
CA LYS A 146 -20.12 11.80 -18.46
C LYS A 146 -21.43 12.60 -18.35
N SER A 147 -21.46 13.65 -17.53
CA SER A 147 -22.56 14.60 -17.40
C SER A 147 -22.42 15.74 -18.39
#